data_AF-A0A7R9VIV4-F1
#
_entry.id   AF-A0A7R9VIV4-F1
#
_cell.length_a   1.000
_cell.length_b   1.000
_cell.length_c   1.000
_cell.angle_alpha   90.00
_cell.angle_beta   90.00
_cell.angle_gamma   90.00
#
_symmetry.space_group_name_H-M   'P 1'
#
loop_
_entity.id
_entity.type
_entity.pdbx_description
1 polymer ?
#
loop_
_entity_poly.entity_id
_entity_poly.type
_entity_poly.pdbx_seq_one_letter_code
_entity_poly.pdbx_strand_id
1 'polypeptide(L)'
;NLYHEIDRVDLAIEMRARIGDWFRVVTLAEEEGGHDEMLRRARSQIGQRYANRFKWSDAAAYFLKANNLEKAANAFYRAGDFLGLERLIDEHSEGSPSLRPLANMFQSVG
;
A
#
# COMPACT_ATOMS: atom_id res chain seq x y z
N ASN A 1 -20.02 -21.47 16.63
CA ASN A 1 -18.89 -21.00 17.46
C ASN A 1 -18.07 -20.02 16.63
N LEU A 2 -18.43 -18.73 16.67
CA LEU A 2 -17.82 -17.66 15.89
C LEU A 2 -16.28 -17.58 16.06
N TYR A 3 -15.79 -17.80 17.28
CA TYR A 3 -14.35 -17.82 17.58
C TYR A 3 -13.54 -18.88 16.81
N HIS A 4 -14.13 -20.04 16.50
CA HIS A 4 -13.42 -21.07 15.73
C HIS A 4 -13.38 -20.79 14.23
N GLU A 5 -14.26 -19.94 13.73
CA GLU A 5 -14.26 -19.51 12.34
C GLU A 5 -13.17 -18.45 12.14
N ILE A 6 -13.09 -17.48 13.06
CA ILE A 6 -12.04 -16.45 13.11
C ILE A 6 -10.64 -17.09 13.16
N ASP A 7 -10.39 -18.00 14.11
CA ASP A 7 -9.09 -18.69 14.23
C ASP A 7 -8.66 -19.43 12.95
N ARG A 8 -9.62 -19.94 12.16
CA ARG A 8 -9.32 -20.66 10.91
C ARG A 8 -8.97 -19.72 9.78
N VAL A 9 -9.59 -18.55 9.70
CA VAL A 9 -9.31 -17.59 8.65
C VAL A 9 -7.97 -16.91 8.92
N ASP A 10 -7.64 -16.57 10.16
CA ASP A 10 -6.31 -16.09 10.56
C ASP A 10 -5.20 -17.05 10.10
N LEU A 11 -5.39 -18.35 10.33
CA LEU A 11 -4.45 -19.37 9.87
C LEU A 11 -4.36 -19.43 8.34
N ALA A 12 -5.50 -19.37 7.64
CA ALA A 12 -5.54 -19.40 6.17
C ALA A 12 -4.83 -18.18 5.57
N ILE A 13 -5.03 -17.01 6.16
CA ILE A 13 -4.40 -15.75 5.84
C ILE A 13 -2.87 -15.85 6.03
N GLU A 14 -2.41 -16.38 7.17
CA GLU A 14 -0.97 -16.56 7.44
C GLU A 14 -0.32 -17.49 6.42
N MET A 15 -0.96 -18.61 6.09
CA MET A 15 -0.48 -19.53 5.06
C MET A 15 -0.36 -18.86 3.69
N ARG A 16 -1.37 -18.05 3.30
CA ARG A 16 -1.36 -17.33 2.02
C ARG A 16 -0.28 -16.25 1.96
N ALA A 17 -0.08 -15.54 3.06
CA ALA A 17 1.01 -14.57 3.19
C ALA A 17 2.38 -15.23 3.03
N ARG A 18 2.58 -16.42 3.60
CA ARG A 18 3.85 -17.17 3.51
C ARG A 18 4.22 -17.59 2.09
N ILE A 19 3.24 -17.94 1.26
CA ILE A 19 3.48 -18.29 -0.15
C ILE A 19 3.43 -17.08 -1.10
N GLY A 20 3.19 -15.87 -0.57
CA GLY A 20 3.16 -14.63 -1.34
C GLY A 20 1.88 -14.41 -2.15
N ASP A 21 0.78 -15.10 -1.81
CA ASP A 21 -0.53 -14.92 -2.43
C ASP A 21 -1.27 -13.72 -1.81
N TRP A 22 -0.69 -12.54 -2.00
CA TRP A 22 -1.15 -11.31 -1.35
C TRP A 22 -2.54 -10.86 -1.80
N PHE A 23 -2.97 -11.21 -3.01
CA PHE A 23 -4.33 -10.91 -3.47
C PHE A 23 -5.35 -11.70 -2.65
N ARG A 24 -5.10 -12.99 -2.42
CA ARG A 24 -5.99 -13.79 -1.58
C ARG A 24 -5.97 -13.35 -0.13
N VAL A 25 -4.80 -12.92 0.38
CA VAL A 25 -4.70 -12.30 1.72
C VAL A 25 -5.61 -11.08 1.84
N VAL A 26 -5.60 -10.17 0.86
CA VAL A 26 -6.47 -8.98 0.88
C VAL A 26 -7.95 -9.39 0.88
N THR A 27 -8.36 -10.31 0.00
CA THR A 27 -9.76 -10.75 -0.06
C THR A 27 -10.24 -11.34 1.26
N LEU A 28 -9.47 -12.25 1.86
CA LEU A 28 -9.84 -12.89 3.12
C LEU A 28 -9.88 -11.87 4.27
N ALA A 29 -8.91 -10.96 4.33
CA ALA A 29 -8.83 -9.95 5.37
C ALA A 29 -9.94 -8.87 5.25
N GLU A 30 -10.42 -8.57 4.05
CA GLU A 30 -11.58 -7.69 3.82
C GLU A 30 -12.90 -8.36 4.20
N GLU A 31 -13.03 -9.67 3.98
CA GLU A 31 -14.24 -10.45 4.30
C GLU A 31 -14.50 -10.56 5.81
N GLU A 32 -13.45 -10.66 6.64
CA GLU A 32 -13.60 -10.77 8.10
C GLU A 32 -13.74 -9.43 8.82
N GLY A 33 -13.12 -8.37 8.30
CA GLY A 33 -12.97 -7.11 9.01
C GLY A 33 -12.02 -7.21 10.21
N GLY A 34 -11.29 -6.13 10.52
CA GLY A 34 -10.40 -6.06 11.68
C GLY A 34 -8.92 -6.39 11.42
N HIS A 35 -8.56 -6.71 10.18
CA HIS A 35 -7.18 -7.03 9.78
C HIS A 35 -6.44 -5.84 9.15
N ASP A 36 -6.62 -4.63 9.67
CA ASP A 36 -6.18 -3.39 9.02
C ASP A 36 -4.67 -3.34 8.74
N GLU A 37 -3.83 -3.69 9.72
CA GLU A 37 -2.37 -3.69 9.52
C GLU A 37 -1.93 -4.75 8.50
N MET A 38 -2.62 -5.88 8.48
CA MET A 38 -2.34 -6.93 7.52
C MET A 38 -2.80 -6.55 6.11
N LEU A 39 -3.96 -5.93 5.96
CA LEU A 39 -4.42 -5.35 4.70
C LEU A 39 -3.42 -4.34 4.18
N ARG A 40 -2.92 -3.47 5.06
CA ARG A 40 -1.89 -2.48 4.75
C ARG A 40 -0.61 -3.12 4.24
N ARG A 41 -0.13 -4.16 4.93
CA ARG A 41 1.05 -4.94 4.52
C ARG A 41 0.83 -5.65 3.18
N ALA A 42 -0.29 -6.34 3.02
CA ALA A 42 -0.59 -7.11 1.81
C ALA A 42 -0.70 -6.19 0.58
N ARG A 43 -1.40 -5.05 0.72
CA ARG A 43 -1.50 -4.03 -0.34
C ARG A 43 -0.13 -3.43 -0.68
N SER A 44 0.73 -3.17 0.31
CA SER A 44 2.11 -2.74 0.07
C SER A 44 2.93 -3.77 -0.73
N GLN A 45 2.76 -5.07 -0.43
CA GLN A 45 3.46 -6.14 -1.16
C GLN A 45 2.97 -6.28 -2.60
N ILE A 46 1.67 -6.09 -2.84
CA ILE A 46 1.11 -6.03 -4.19
C ILE A 46 1.68 -4.83 -4.95
N GLY A 47 1.72 -3.64 -4.32
CA GLY A 47 2.32 -2.44 -4.89
C GLY A 47 3.79 -2.66 -5.28
N GLN A 48 4.58 -3.28 -4.39
CA GLN A 48 5.98 -3.63 -4.69
C GLN A 48 6.11 -4.58 -5.88
N ARG A 49 5.20 -5.56 -6.02
CA ARG A 49 5.19 -6.48 -7.17
C ARG A 49 4.94 -5.74 -8.49
N TYR A 50 4.08 -4.73 -8.50
CA TYR A 50 3.85 -3.88 -9.66
C TYR A 50 5.05 -2.98 -9.96
N ALA A 51 5.65 -2.37 -8.93
CA ALA A 51 6.86 -1.56 -9.04
C ALA A 51 8.03 -2.34 -9.66
N ASN A 52 8.25 -3.59 -9.23
CA ASN A 52 9.29 -4.47 -9.79
C ASN A 52 9.09 -4.79 -11.28
N ARG A 53 7.88 -4.55 -11.82
CA ARG A 53 7.53 -4.72 -13.23
C ARG A 53 7.40 -3.39 -13.97
N PHE A 54 7.87 -2.30 -13.37
CA PHE A 54 7.77 -0.94 -13.91
C PHE A 54 6.32 -0.47 -14.15
N LYS A 55 5.35 -1.11 -13.50
CA LYS A 55 3.92 -0.72 -13.56
C LYS A 55 3.65 0.31 -12.48
N TRP A 56 4.15 1.52 -12.70
CA TRP A 56 4.20 2.57 -11.67
C TRP A 56 2.82 3.10 -11.27
N SER A 57 1.88 3.27 -12.22
CA SER A 57 0.51 3.70 -11.93
C SER A 57 -0.25 2.68 -11.07
N ASP A 58 -0.14 1.39 -11.41
CA ASP A 58 -0.73 0.30 -10.61
C ASP A 58 -0.10 0.26 -9.20
N ALA A 59 1.23 0.41 -9.13
CA ALA A 59 1.95 0.43 -7.86
C ALA A 59 1.47 1.58 -6.96
N ALA A 60 1.33 2.79 -7.50
CA ALA A 60 0.85 3.97 -6.77
C ALA A 60 -0.54 3.73 -6.18
N ALA A 61 -1.48 3.18 -6.97
CA ALA A 61 -2.83 2.87 -6.52
C ALA A 61 -2.83 1.88 -5.33
N TYR A 62 -1.99 0.86 -5.35
CA TYR A 62 -1.88 -0.09 -4.24
C TYR A 62 -1.15 0.48 -3.01
N PHE A 63 -0.15 1.35 -3.20
CA PHE A 63 0.51 2.03 -2.09
C PHE A 63 -0.41 3.04 -1.39
N LEU A 64 -1.26 3.74 -2.14
CA LEU A 64 -2.32 4.59 -1.58
C LEU A 64 -3.30 3.78 -0.71
N LYS A 65 -3.81 2.66 -1.23
CA LYS A 65 -4.70 1.76 -0.46
C LYS A 65 -4.01 1.16 0.78
N ALA A 66 -2.68 1.13 0.78
CA ALA A 66 -1.85 0.71 1.90
C ALA A 66 -1.44 1.87 2.82
N ASN A 67 -1.95 3.08 2.62
CA ASN A 67 -1.53 4.28 3.34
C ASN A 67 0.01 4.45 3.40
N ASN A 68 0.70 4.06 2.32
CA ASN A 68 2.15 4.15 2.19
C ASN A 68 2.50 5.31 1.26
N LEU A 69 2.38 6.52 1.81
CA LEU A 69 2.48 7.78 1.06
C LEU A 69 3.86 7.96 0.41
N GLU A 70 4.93 7.54 1.08
CA GLU A 70 6.30 7.63 0.54
C GLU A 70 6.46 6.79 -0.73
N LYS A 71 6.04 5.51 -0.68
CA LYS A 71 6.12 4.65 -1.87
C LYS A 71 5.12 5.07 -2.95
N ALA A 72 3.95 5.59 -2.57
CA ALA A 72 2.98 6.14 -3.51
C ALA A 72 3.56 7.35 -4.27
N ALA A 73 4.18 8.31 -3.56
CA ALA A 73 4.82 9.46 -4.17
C ALA A 73 5.97 9.06 -5.11
N ASN A 74 6.82 8.11 -4.70
CA ASN A 74 7.88 7.58 -5.57
C ASN A 74 7.31 6.93 -6.84
N ALA A 75 6.23 6.16 -6.71
CA ALA A 75 5.56 5.52 -7.83
C ALA A 75 4.91 6.55 -8.77
N PHE A 76 4.25 7.59 -8.25
CA PHE A 76 3.71 8.69 -9.05
C PHE A 76 4.82 9.43 -9.82
N TYR A 77 5.92 9.76 -9.16
CA TYR A 77 7.07 10.38 -9.81
C TYR A 77 7.63 9.52 -10.95
N ARG A 78 7.83 8.22 -10.72
CA ARG A 78 8.31 7.29 -11.75
C ARG A 78 7.31 7.05 -12.88
N ALA A 79 6.02 7.23 -12.62
CA ALA A 79 4.97 7.19 -13.64
C ALA A 79 4.91 8.49 -14.46
N GLY A 80 5.54 9.59 -14.00
CA GLY A 80 5.37 10.93 -14.55
C GLY A 80 4.01 11.55 -14.22
N ASP A 81 3.29 11.02 -13.23
CA ASP A 81 1.97 11.51 -12.81
C ASP A 81 2.12 12.57 -11.71
N PHE A 82 2.48 13.78 -12.13
CA PHE A 82 2.69 14.91 -11.23
C PHE A 82 1.37 15.46 -10.65
N LEU A 83 0.24 15.25 -11.33
CA LEU A 83 -1.08 15.66 -10.82
C LEU A 83 -1.54 14.75 -9.68
N GLY A 84 -1.34 13.43 -9.80
CA GLY A 84 -1.59 12.49 -8.71
C GLY A 84 -0.72 12.78 -7.49
N LEU A 85 0.51 13.23 -7.72
CA LEU A 85 1.43 13.64 -6.68
C LEU A 85 1.02 14.96 -5.99
N GLU A 86 0.61 15.98 -6.75
CA GLU A 86 0.11 17.24 -6.20
C GLU A 86 -1.09 16.99 -5.29
N ARG A 87 -2.07 16.19 -5.75
CA ARG A 87 -3.22 15.78 -4.94
C ARG A 87 -2.82 15.03 -3.68
N LEU A 88 -1.86 14.10 -3.78
CA LEU A 88 -1.33 13.38 -2.63
C LEU A 88 -0.78 14.34 -1.58
N ILE A 89 -0.04 15.37 -2.01
CA ILE A 89 0.52 16.39 -1.13
C ILE A 89 -0.61 17.23 -0.54
N ASP A 90 -1.51 17.78 -1.35
CA ASP A 90 -2.61 18.63 -0.90
C ASP A 90 -3.49 17.94 0.15
N GLU A 91 -3.89 16.69 -0.11
CA GLU A 91 -4.75 15.90 0.79
C GLU A 91 -4.07 15.56 2.14
N HIS A 92 -2.73 15.57 2.21
CA HIS A 92 -1.96 15.14 3.38
C HIS A 92 -1.04 16.25 3.95
N SER A 93 -1.15 17.49 3.45
CA SER A 93 -0.22 18.59 3.76
C SER A 93 -0.66 19.51 4.89
N GLU A 94 -1.92 19.46 5.33
CA GLU A 94 -2.36 20.21 6.50
C GLU A 94 -1.80 19.57 7.79
N GLY A 95 -0.55 19.93 8.16
CA GLY A 95 0.02 19.72 9.49
C GLY A 95 0.91 18.48 9.71
N SER A 96 1.25 17.72 8.67
CA SER A 96 2.00 16.46 8.82
C SER A 96 3.54 16.61 8.70
N PRO A 97 4.35 16.12 9.66
CA PRO A 97 5.82 16.05 9.55
C PRO A 97 6.34 15.21 8.36
N SER A 98 5.48 14.39 7.74
CA SER A 98 5.78 13.49 6.62
C SER A 98 6.10 14.19 5.30
N LEU A 99 5.89 15.51 5.21
CA LEU A 99 6.18 16.31 4.03
C LEU A 99 7.68 16.49 3.75
N ARG A 100 8.52 16.53 4.79
CA ARG A 100 9.97 16.77 4.63
C ARG A 100 10.69 15.67 3.84
N PRO A 101 10.45 14.37 4.11
CA PRO A 101 11.02 13.29 3.30
C PRO A 101 10.59 13.35 1.83
N LEU A 102 9.33 13.68 1.56
CA LEU A 102 8.82 13.81 0.19
C LEU A 102 9.50 14.99 -0.54
N ALA A 103 9.56 16.15 0.10
CA ALA A 103 10.24 17.32 -0.45
C ALA A 103 11.74 17.06 -0.71
N ASN A 104 12.43 16.37 0.21
CA ASN A 104 13.83 15.99 0.04
C ASN A 104 14.02 14.99 -1.10
N MET A 105 13.11 14.02 -1.25
CA MET A 105 13.11 13.10 -2.38
C MET A 105 13.06 13.93 -3.68
N PHE A 106 12.14 14.88 -3.83
CA PHE A 106 12.05 15.73 -5.02
C PHE A 106 13.31 16.56 -5.30
N GLN A 107 13.95 17.14 -4.28
CA GLN A 107 15.20 17.89 -4.45
C GLN A 107 16.36 17.03 -4.93
N SER A 108 16.35 15.72 -4.66
CA SER A 108 17.43 14.81 -5.04
C SER A 108 17.32 14.21 -6.45
N VAL A 109 16.14 14.31 -7.07
CA VAL A 109 15.88 13.75 -8.41
C VAL A 109 15.80 14.82 -9.51
N GLY A 110 15.94 16.10 -9.16
CA GLY A 110 16.08 17.24 -10.10
C GLY A 110 17.54 17.64 -10.28
#